data_AF-A0A2H3CKF4-F1
#
_entry.id   AF-A0A2H3CKF4-F1
#
_cell.length_a   1.000
_cell.length_b   1.000
_cell.length_c   1.000
_cell.angle_alpha   90.00
_cell.angle_beta   90.00
_cell.angle_gamma   90.00
#
_symmetry.space_group_name_H-M   'P 1'
#
loop_
_entity.id
_entity.type
_entity.pdbx_description
1 polymer ?
#
loop_
_entity_poly.entity_id
_entity_poly.type
_entity_poly.pdbx_seq_one_letter_code
_entity_poly.pdbx_strand_id
1 'polypeptide(L)'
;MYLTQTISPAKQQYLELLDAELLTEHEKALQDALHASQETISNQKTQLQGMQATAVIQNSYIGQTHACLEEHKERKKQPKKRGWLNRDGKPKLVTSDAFTECVRAHTKETNNEEEAKAARGNAAKKYKAAMEE
;
A
#
# COMPACT_ATOMS: atom_id res chain seq x y z
N MET A 1 3.40 0.31 15.53
CA MET A 1 4.62 1.00 15.06
C MET A 1 5.80 0.18 15.52
N TYR A 2 6.64 -0.34 14.61
CA TYR A 2 7.79 -1.16 15.00
C TYR A 2 8.83 -0.28 15.69
N LEU A 3 9.19 -0.62 16.93
CA LEU A 3 10.24 0.09 17.68
C LEU A 3 11.59 -0.53 17.32
N THR A 4 12.38 0.19 16.53
CA THR A 4 13.79 -0.15 16.32
C THR A 4 14.59 0.35 17.51
N GLN A 5 15.40 -0.52 18.11
CA GLN A 5 16.35 -0.10 19.13
C GLN A 5 17.48 0.71 18.48
N THR A 6 17.88 1.81 19.11
CA THR A 6 18.98 2.65 18.64
C THR A 6 20.31 1.92 18.83
N ILE A 7 20.91 1.47 17.72
CA ILE A 7 22.25 0.88 17.73
C ILE A 7 23.25 2.04 17.76
N SER A 8 23.92 2.21 18.91
CA SER A 8 24.95 3.25 19.07
C SER A 8 26.10 3.01 18.07
N PRO A 9 26.63 4.06 17.43
CA PRO A 9 27.75 3.94 16.51
C PRO A 9 28.95 3.29 17.20
N ALA A 10 29.65 2.42 16.48
CA ALA A 10 30.88 1.82 16.96
C ALA A 10 31.94 2.92 17.13
N LYS A 11 32.19 3.32 18.37
CA LYS A 11 33.30 4.21 18.70
C LYS A 11 34.54 3.35 18.93
N GLN A 12 35.56 3.55 18.10
CA GLN A 12 36.89 3.02 18.37
C GLN A 12 37.50 3.87 19.48
N GLN A 13 37.58 3.30 20.68
CA GLN A 13 38.22 3.92 21.82
C GLN A 13 39.65 3.40 21.92
N TYR A 14 40.57 4.25 22.39
CA TYR A 14 41.93 3.84 22.74
C TYR A 14 42.77 3.29 21.55
N LEU A 15 42.62 3.88 20.36
CA LEU A 15 43.40 3.50 19.17
C LEU A 15 44.92 3.56 19.42
N GLU A 16 45.38 4.61 20.12
CA GLU A 16 46.80 4.77 20.48
C GLU A 16 47.36 3.63 21.35
N LEU A 17 46.52 3.03 22.19
CA LEU A 17 46.89 1.87 23.02
C LEU A 17 46.86 0.56 22.24
N LEU A 18 46.08 0.50 21.15
CA LEU A 18 46.02 -0.65 20.26
C LEU A 18 47.21 -0.67 19.27
N ASP A 19 47.76 0.50 18.94
CA ASP A 19 48.92 0.60 18.03
C ASP A 19 50.28 0.55 18.77
N ALA A 20 50.27 0.48 20.11
CA ALA A 20 51.48 0.46 20.92
C ALA A 20 52.23 -0.89 20.82
N GLU A 21 53.57 -0.84 20.83
CA GLU A 21 54.39 -2.06 20.88
C GLU A 21 54.24 -2.77 22.22
N LEU A 22 53.76 -4.01 22.17
CA LEU A 22 53.58 -4.85 23.35
C LEU A 22 54.86 -5.59 23.73
N LEU A 23 55.23 -5.48 25.00
CA LEU A 23 56.52 -5.96 25.52
C LEU A 23 56.44 -7.42 26.01
N THR A 24 55.26 -7.88 26.47
CA THR A 24 55.08 -9.23 27.00
C THR A 24 54.18 -10.10 26.13
N GLU A 25 54.40 -11.42 26.14
CA GLU A 25 53.53 -12.37 25.41
C GLU A 25 52.09 -12.38 25.93
N HIS A 26 51.89 -12.12 27.22
CA HIS A 26 50.56 -12.06 27.82
C HIS A 26 49.76 -10.86 27.30
N GLU A 27 50.39 -9.70 27.18
CA GLU A 27 49.76 -8.51 26.58
C GLU A 27 49.34 -8.78 25.14
N LYS A 28 50.18 -9.46 24.35
CA LYS A 28 49.84 -9.85 22.97
C LYS A 28 48.61 -10.73 22.92
N ALA A 29 48.56 -11.77 23.76
CA ALA A 29 47.41 -12.67 23.84
C ALA A 29 46.11 -11.93 24.24
N LEU A 30 46.21 -10.96 25.15
CA LEU A 30 45.06 -10.13 25.55
C LEU A 30 44.60 -9.20 24.41
N GLN A 31 45.53 -8.59 23.68
CA GLN A 31 45.22 -7.74 22.55
C GLN A 31 44.56 -8.53 21.42
N ASP A 32 45.07 -9.71 21.09
CA ASP A 32 44.48 -10.61 20.10
C ASP A 32 43.05 -11.02 20.49
N ALA A 33 42.84 -11.40 21.75
CA ALA A 33 41.51 -11.73 22.26
C ALA A 33 40.53 -10.54 22.20
N LEU A 34 41.02 -9.33 22.46
CA LEU A 34 40.24 -8.10 22.38
C LEU A 34 39.85 -7.76 20.94
N HIS A 35 40.78 -7.88 19.98
CA HIS A 35 40.46 -7.71 18.56
C HIS A 35 39.41 -8.72 18.07
N ALA A 36 39.58 -10.01 18.41
CA ALA A 36 38.60 -11.03 18.07
C ALA A 36 37.22 -10.73 18.67
N SER A 37 37.17 -10.29 19.93
CA SER A 37 35.92 -9.87 20.58
C SER A 37 35.29 -8.67 19.88
N GLN A 38 36.07 -7.64 19.54
CA GLN A 38 35.56 -6.46 18.83
C GLN A 38 35.02 -6.81 17.44
N GLU A 39 35.70 -7.69 16.71
CA GLU A 39 35.25 -8.14 15.40
C GLU A 39 33.92 -8.88 15.49
N THR A 40 33.76 -9.79 16.45
CA THR A 40 32.49 -10.49 16.66
C THR A 40 31.35 -9.54 17.01
N ILE A 41 31.58 -8.57 17.90
CA ILE A 41 30.58 -7.55 18.27
C ILE A 41 30.23 -6.69 17.05
N SER A 42 31.22 -6.29 16.25
CA SER A 42 31.01 -5.51 15.03
C SER A 42 30.11 -6.28 14.05
N ASN A 43 30.44 -7.54 13.78
CA ASN A 43 29.67 -8.42 12.90
C ASN A 43 28.22 -8.59 13.38
N GLN A 44 28.02 -8.81 14.68
CA GLN A 44 26.68 -8.92 15.27
C GLN A 44 25.88 -7.62 15.13
N LYS A 45 26.51 -6.45 15.35
CA LYS A 45 25.85 -5.15 15.15
C LYS A 45 25.44 -4.95 13.70
N THR A 46 26.30 -5.28 12.74
CA THR A 46 25.98 -5.18 11.30
C THR A 46 24.80 -6.08 10.93
N GLN A 47 24.77 -7.31 11.43
CA GLN A 47 23.64 -8.23 11.21
C GLN A 47 22.34 -7.68 11.80
N LEU A 48 22.37 -7.17 13.03
CA LEU A 48 21.21 -6.55 13.67
C LEU A 48 20.70 -5.33 12.91
N GLN A 49 21.60 -4.48 12.41
CA GLN A 49 21.24 -3.34 11.56
C GLN A 49 20.51 -3.80 10.29
N GLY A 50 21.03 -4.84 9.62
CA GLY A 50 20.39 -5.42 8.44
C GLY A 50 18.98 -5.98 8.74
N MET A 51 18.81 -6.66 9.86
CA MET A 51 17.52 -7.17 10.31
C MET A 51 16.53 -6.03 10.62
N GLN A 52 16.97 -4.99 11.33
CA GLN A 52 16.14 -3.82 11.64
C GLN A 52 15.71 -3.09 10.37
N ALA A 53 16.62 -2.86 9.43
CA ALA A 53 16.31 -2.25 8.14
C ALA A 53 15.28 -3.06 7.36
N THR A 54 15.48 -4.38 7.28
CA THR A 54 14.55 -5.30 6.61
C THR A 54 13.17 -5.26 7.25
N ALA A 55 13.08 -5.29 8.58
CA ALA A 55 11.82 -5.21 9.30
C ALA A 55 11.08 -3.89 9.03
N VAL A 56 11.79 -2.74 9.03
CA VAL A 56 11.18 -1.44 8.71
C VAL A 56 10.60 -1.43 7.29
N ILE A 57 11.36 -1.92 6.31
CA ILE A 57 10.92 -1.97 4.91
C ILE A 57 9.71 -2.89 4.76
N GLN A 58 9.75 -4.08 5.35
CA GLN A 58 8.65 -5.04 5.29
C GLN A 58 7.37 -4.48 5.89
N ASN A 59 7.46 -3.81 7.05
CA ASN A 59 6.29 -3.18 7.67
C ASN A 59 5.67 -2.09 6.79
N SER A 60 6.51 -1.24 6.18
CA SER A 60 6.03 -0.22 5.24
C SER A 60 5.32 -0.86 4.05
N TYR A 61 5.92 -1.89 3.46
CA TYR A 61 5.35 -2.62 2.33
C TYR A 61 4.03 -3.30 2.69
N ILE A 62 3.97 -4.00 3.82
CA ILE A 62 2.75 -4.65 4.32
C ILE A 62 1.66 -3.59 4.54
N GLY A 63 1.98 -2.45 5.14
CA GLY A 63 1.03 -1.34 5.31
C GLY A 63 0.45 -0.83 3.99
N GLN A 64 1.30 -0.60 2.98
CA GLN A 64 0.87 -0.13 1.66
C GLN A 64 0.02 -1.16 0.92
N THR A 65 0.44 -2.44 0.96
CA THR A 65 -0.30 -3.53 0.31
C THR A 65 -1.67 -3.73 0.95
N HIS A 66 -1.77 -3.66 2.28
CA HIS A 66 -3.05 -3.69 2.98
C HIS A 66 -3.95 -2.51 2.58
N ALA A 67 -3.42 -1.29 2.54
CA ALA A 67 -4.20 -0.12 2.12
C ALA A 67 -4.77 -0.28 0.70
N CYS A 68 -3.94 -0.74 -0.25
CA CYS A 68 -4.37 -1.00 -1.63
C CYS A 68 -5.44 -2.11 -1.70
N LEU A 69 -5.27 -3.19 -0.92
CA LEU A 69 -6.25 -4.27 -0.85
C LEU A 69 -7.59 -3.82 -0.26
N GLU A 70 -7.56 -3.02 0.81
CA GLU A 70 -8.78 -2.46 1.39
C GLU A 70 -9.48 -1.51 0.41
N GLU A 71 -8.75 -0.62 -0.26
CA GLU A 71 -9.33 0.23 -1.30
C GLU A 71 -9.98 -0.59 -2.42
N HIS A 72 -9.32 -1.64 -2.87
CA HIS A 72 -9.87 -2.52 -3.90
C HIS A 72 -11.12 -3.28 -3.41
N LYS A 73 -11.15 -3.71 -2.14
CA LYS A 73 -12.35 -4.30 -1.52
C LYS A 73 -13.49 -3.28 -1.45
N GLU A 74 -13.22 -2.04 -1.05
CA GLU A 74 -14.21 -0.98 -1.01
C GLU A 74 -14.76 -0.64 -2.41
N ARG A 75 -13.88 -0.51 -3.41
CA ARG A 75 -14.27 -0.34 -4.82
C ARG A 75 -15.16 -1.48 -5.32
N LYS A 76 -14.93 -2.71 -4.89
CA LYS A 76 -15.78 -3.88 -5.22
C LYS A 76 -17.12 -3.88 -4.48
N LYS A 77 -17.18 -3.32 -3.27
CA LYS A 77 -18.44 -3.14 -2.51
C LYS A 77 -19.32 -2.05 -3.09
N GLN A 78 -18.73 -1.05 -3.76
CA GLN A 78 -19.51 -0.01 -4.42
C GLN A 78 -20.39 -0.61 -5.52
N PRO A 79 -21.70 -0.27 -5.55
CA PRO A 79 -22.58 -0.74 -6.61
C PRO A 79 -22.04 -0.26 -7.96
N LYS A 80 -21.85 -1.18 -8.90
CA LYS A 80 -21.44 -0.82 -10.28
C LYS A 80 -22.42 0.23 -10.80
N LYS A 81 -21.91 1.35 -11.33
CA LYS A 81 -22.74 2.42 -11.89
C LYS A 81 -23.75 1.81 -12.89
N ARG A 82 -25.04 2.02 -12.63
CA ARG A 82 -26.11 1.69 -13.58
C ARG A 82 -25.84 2.43 -14.89
N GLY A 83 -26.02 1.75 -16.01
CA GLY A 83 -25.77 2.30 -17.34
C GLY A 83 -24.34 2.17 -17.88
N TRP A 84 -23.49 1.35 -17.26
CA TRP A 84 -22.18 1.03 -17.84
C TRP A 84 -22.32 -0.07 -18.91
N LEU A 85 -22.01 0.26 -20.17
CA LEU A 85 -22.18 -0.62 -21.35
C LEU A 85 -21.24 -1.86 -21.34
N ASN A 86 -20.03 -1.72 -20.80
CA ASN A 86 -19.04 -2.79 -20.66
C ASN A 86 -18.96 -3.37 -19.23
N ARG A 87 -20.03 -4.00 -18.73
CA ARG A 87 -20.09 -4.56 -17.36
C ARG A 87 -19.06 -5.66 -17.06
N ASP A 88 -18.60 -6.33 -18.12
CA ASP A 88 -17.70 -7.49 -18.06
C ASP A 88 -16.23 -7.09 -17.92
N GLY A 89 -15.90 -5.81 -18.09
CA GLY A 89 -14.53 -5.30 -17.99
C GLY A 89 -13.58 -5.75 -19.12
N LYS A 90 -14.08 -6.50 -20.10
CA LYS A 90 -13.32 -6.93 -21.29
C LYS A 90 -13.42 -5.88 -22.39
N PRO A 91 -12.34 -5.63 -23.15
CA PRO A 91 -12.41 -4.79 -24.34
C PRO A 91 -13.38 -5.42 -25.34
N LYS A 92 -14.36 -4.65 -25.79
CA LYS A 92 -15.31 -5.06 -26.85
C LYS A 92 -14.94 -4.33 -28.13
N LEU A 93 -15.04 -5.03 -29.26
CA LEU A 93 -14.84 -4.44 -30.57
C LEU A 93 -16.04 -3.54 -30.88
N VAL A 94 -15.79 -2.25 -31.07
CA VAL A 94 -16.83 -1.22 -31.26
C VAL A 94 -17.63 -1.46 -32.55
N THR A 95 -17.02 -2.06 -33.56
CA THR A 95 -17.63 -2.38 -34.86
C THR A 95 -18.40 -3.69 -34.86
N SER A 96 -18.39 -4.46 -33.78
CA SER A 96 -19.13 -5.72 -33.70
C SER A 96 -20.63 -5.45 -33.60
N ASP A 97 -21.43 -6.21 -34.36
CA ASP A 97 -22.89 -6.16 -34.29
C ASP A 97 -23.40 -6.31 -32.84
N ALA A 98 -22.82 -7.24 -32.08
CA ALA A 98 -23.16 -7.47 -30.68
C ALA A 98 -22.92 -6.24 -29.78
N PHE A 99 -21.91 -5.41 -30.08
CA PHE A 99 -21.71 -4.15 -29.37
C PHE A 99 -22.79 -3.13 -29.74
N THR A 100 -23.13 -3.00 -31.03
CA THR A 100 -24.15 -2.05 -31.50
C THR A 100 -25.55 -2.38 -30.96
N GLU A 101 -25.91 -3.65 -30.86
CA GLU A 101 -27.17 -4.10 -30.22
C GLU A 101 -27.19 -3.74 -28.73
N CYS A 102 -26.07 -3.94 -28.03
CA CYS A 102 -25.93 -3.59 -26.63
C CYS A 102 -26.08 -2.07 -26.42
N VAL A 103 -25.51 -1.24 -27.31
CA VAL A 103 -25.70 0.23 -27.28
C VAL A 103 -27.17 0.58 -27.47
N ARG A 104 -27.85 -0.01 -28.47
CA ARG A 104 -29.27 0.26 -28.75
C ARG A 104 -30.16 -0.07 -27.55
N ALA A 105 -29.96 -1.25 -26.94
CA ALA A 105 -30.68 -1.66 -25.75
C ALA A 105 -30.45 -0.68 -24.60
N HIS A 106 -29.20 -0.29 -24.37
CA HIS A 106 -28.84 0.68 -23.34
C HIS A 106 -29.51 2.05 -23.56
N THR A 107 -29.46 2.62 -24.77
CA THR A 107 -30.13 3.89 -25.10
C THR A 107 -31.65 3.82 -24.92
N LYS A 108 -32.26 2.67 -25.21
CA LYS A 108 -33.69 2.48 -25.01
C LYS A 108 -34.03 2.47 -23.52
N GLU A 109 -33.24 1.77 -22.70
CA GLU A 109 -33.42 1.76 -21.25
C GLU A 109 -33.23 3.15 -20.63
N THR A 110 -32.22 3.91 -21.05
CA THR A 110 -32.00 5.28 -20.52
C THR A 110 -33.15 6.22 -20.87
N ASN A 111 -33.65 6.19 -22.11
CA ASN A 111 -34.76 7.03 -22.53
C ASN A 111 -36.04 6.70 -21.74
N ASN A 112 -36.33 5.41 -21.55
CA ASN A 112 -37.48 4.97 -20.74
C ASN A 112 -37.36 5.42 -19.27
N GLU A 113 -36.16 5.37 -18.68
CA GLU A 113 -35.94 5.87 -17.32
C GLU A 113 -36.12 7.40 -17.21
N GLU A 114 -35.69 8.16 -18.21
CA GLU A 114 -35.87 9.61 -18.27
C GLU A 114 -37.35 10.00 -18.41
N GLU A 115 -38.09 9.32 -19.28
CA GLU A 115 -39.53 9.50 -19.43
C GLU A 115 -40.28 9.19 -18.13
N ALA A 116 -39.94 8.08 -17.46
CA ALA A 116 -40.53 7.71 -16.18
C ALA A 116 -40.22 8.75 -15.08
N LYS A 117 -39.00 9.30 -15.04
CA LYS A 117 -38.64 10.38 -14.10
C LYS A 117 -39.42 11.66 -14.40
N ALA A 118 -39.55 12.04 -15.67
CA ALA A 118 -40.33 13.21 -16.09
C ALA A 118 -41.80 13.05 -15.71
N ALA A 119 -42.38 11.86 -15.93
CA ALA A 119 -43.75 11.54 -15.53
C ALA A 119 -43.96 11.67 -14.01
N ARG A 120 -43.04 11.13 -13.19
CA ARG A 120 -43.08 11.28 -11.73
C ARG A 120 -42.96 12.73 -11.29
N GLY A 121 -42.05 13.50 -11.90
CA GLY A 121 -41.89 14.93 -11.62
C GLY A 121 -43.14 15.73 -11.95
N ASN A 122 -43.78 15.44 -13.08
CA ASN A 122 -45.03 16.08 -13.48
C ASN A 122 -46.20 15.71 -12.55
N ALA A 123 -46.30 14.45 -12.14
CA ALA A 123 -47.30 14.01 -11.16
C ALA A 123 -47.11 14.70 -9.79
N ALA A 124 -45.86 14.81 -9.31
CA ALA A 124 -45.56 15.50 -8.06
C ALA A 124 -45.91 17.00 -8.12
N LYS A 125 -45.66 17.68 -9.24
CA LYS A 125 -46.07 19.08 -9.45
C LYS A 125 -47.59 19.24 -9.42
N LYS A 126 -48.32 18.35 -10.10
CA LYS A 126 -49.80 18.35 -10.09
C LYS A 126 -50.37 18.14 -8.68
N TYR A 127 -49.80 17.21 -7.92
CA TYR A 127 -50.22 16.98 -6.53
C TYR A 127 -49.96 18.20 -5.64
N LYS A 128 -48.79 18.84 -5.75
CA LYS A 128 -48.50 20.06 -5.01
C LYS A 128 -49.45 21.21 -5.34
N ALA A 129 -49.73 21.43 -6.63
CA ALA A 129 -50.66 22.47 -7.06
C ALA A 129 -52.08 22.25 -6.49
N ALA A 130 -52.54 21.01 -6.41
CA ALA A 130 -53.85 20.66 -5.84
C ALA A 130 -53.92 20.71 -4.30
N MET A 131 -52.77 20.86 -3.60
CA MET A 131 -52.70 21.00 -2.14
C MET A 131 -52.53 22.46 -1.70
N GLU A 132 -52.22 23.36 -2.65
CA GLU A 132 -52.08 24.82 -2.41
C GLU A 132 -53.36 25.60 -2.78
N GLU A 133 -54.34 24.96 -3.44
CA GLU A 133 -55.74 25.40 -3.51
C GLU A 133 -56.52 24.96 -2.25
#